data_AF-A0A1S7QCR5-F1
#
_entry.id   AF-A0A1S7QCR5-F1
#
_cell.length_a   1.000
_cell.length_b   1.000
_cell.length_c   1.000
_cell.angle_alpha   90.00
_cell.angle_beta   90.00
_cell.angle_gamma   90.00
#
_symmetry.space_group_name_H-M   'P 1'
#
loop_
_entity.id
_entity.type
_entity.pdbx_description
1 polymer ?
#
loop_
_entity_poly.entity_id
_entity_poly.type
_entity_poly.pdbx_seq_one_letter_code
_entity_poly.pdbx_strand_id
1 'polypeptide(L)'
;MSPSDELEIRLESLLRVARDDYQAAKAKNDKAGMDAADARERVLIPALDLLALGQYETAIKMLAAYGLAFDSAAKAVRASPFPSSAADPFEPPEKAEFSDTELDAATKQPPAAPASVSTGKPAGWSEDYQTLWDTMEIRPEWRSQAEFAARKVVENQKRYAAVVSGTMVPWWFVAVVHGMECSFDFKGHLLNGDPLSGRTVREPPNQPPFGSPPYDWETAARYAVTYEGLDKITYWSLTNTLHRWHKYNGINNEYKRRKMPTPYLWSGCYHYEKGKYTRDRYFDPGVPSQQVGAAIILKTLIEMGAVSFDVSNALKANPLAATGNLALLSPDLSATAFKSIEQELDFPDALKDGSSGKGVKRLQEWLNLNGYHTGIDADFGASTETVLNRFAQAQGRSGATVLNEELWAILTAPLRRATAKVVPGASFEETVLKVARQHVAEWPREVGDDNCGPWVRAYMRGAEGKDQPWCAGFVSLIIEQAARDMGIKPPLKRQVGVDALVADAKASGRFIAENEVATPLLRSSRLRPGYLFVIRQDASDWSHVGFVLSMGAETFDTIEGNTNRKGGVEGIEARQNNRRYLSRDFIKLI
;
A
#
# COMPACT_ATOMS: atom_id res chain seq x y z
N MET A 1 23.34 5.47 -2.63
CA MET A 1 22.35 6.35 -3.28
C MET A 1 22.24 5.89 -4.71
N SER A 2 21.10 5.36 -5.11
CA SER A 2 20.82 5.01 -6.50
C SER A 2 20.58 6.30 -7.33
N PRO A 3 20.64 6.23 -8.67
CA PRO A 3 20.22 7.34 -9.52
C PRO A 3 18.75 7.76 -9.30
N SER A 4 17.90 6.84 -8.84
CA SER A 4 16.51 7.15 -8.46
C SER A 4 16.47 7.98 -7.18
N ASP A 5 17.21 7.59 -6.14
CA ASP A 5 17.26 8.31 -4.85
C ASP A 5 17.81 9.73 -5.06
N GLU A 6 18.84 9.90 -5.91
CA GLU A 6 19.44 11.21 -6.22
C GLU A 6 18.47 12.12 -6.97
N LEU A 7 17.70 11.55 -7.90
CA LEU A 7 16.66 12.28 -8.63
C LEU A 7 15.48 12.65 -7.73
N GLU A 8 15.03 11.75 -6.85
CA GLU A 8 13.96 11.96 -5.89
C GLU A 8 14.29 13.13 -4.96
N ILE A 9 15.44 13.10 -4.26
CA ILE A 9 15.92 14.18 -3.39
C ILE A 9 15.98 15.53 -4.14
N ARG A 10 16.39 15.51 -5.41
CA ARG A 10 16.49 16.72 -6.25
C ARG A 10 15.11 17.27 -6.65
N LEU A 11 14.15 16.40 -6.97
CA LEU A 11 12.77 16.78 -7.29
C LEU A 11 12.03 17.28 -6.03
N GLU A 12 12.21 16.65 -4.88
CA GLU A 12 11.67 17.12 -3.59
C GLU A 12 12.18 18.53 -3.25
N SER A 13 13.48 18.79 -3.47
CA SER A 13 14.07 20.12 -3.27
C SER A 13 13.45 21.18 -4.20
N LEU A 14 13.24 20.85 -5.49
CA LEU A 14 12.58 21.73 -6.45
C LEU A 14 11.10 21.98 -6.09
N LEU A 15 10.40 20.95 -5.62
CA LEU A 15 9.01 21.03 -5.18
C LEU A 15 8.88 21.93 -3.95
N ARG A 16 9.85 21.87 -3.03
CA ARG A 16 9.90 22.78 -1.89
C ARG A 16 10.09 24.24 -2.33
N VAL A 17 11.00 24.49 -3.27
CA VAL A 17 11.22 25.85 -3.82
C VAL A 17 9.95 26.37 -4.52
N ALA A 18 9.24 25.54 -5.28
CA ALA A 18 7.97 25.94 -5.89
C ALA A 18 6.93 26.35 -4.82
N ARG A 19 6.82 25.59 -3.72
CA ARG A 19 5.93 25.91 -2.59
C ARG A 19 6.33 27.18 -1.86
N ASP A 20 7.62 27.38 -1.62
CA ASP A 20 8.16 28.58 -0.97
C ASP A 20 7.90 29.83 -1.86
N ASP A 21 8.10 29.72 -3.18
CA ASP A 21 7.75 30.75 -4.18
C ASP A 21 6.25 31.05 -4.19
N TYR A 22 5.37 30.03 -4.15
CA TYR A 22 3.92 30.22 -4.09
C TYR A 22 3.49 31.01 -2.85
N GLN A 23 4.02 30.67 -1.65
CA GLN A 23 3.71 31.43 -0.44
C GLN A 23 4.24 32.86 -0.50
N ALA A 24 5.43 33.07 -1.09
CA ALA A 24 6.01 34.40 -1.26
C ALA A 24 5.22 35.28 -2.27
N ALA A 25 4.68 34.68 -3.33
CA ALA A 25 3.79 35.34 -4.28
C ALA A 25 2.42 35.65 -3.64
N LYS A 26 1.83 34.68 -2.92
CA LYS A 26 0.59 34.84 -2.15
C LYS A 26 0.66 35.96 -1.14
N ALA A 27 1.77 36.07 -0.38
CA ALA A 27 1.99 37.15 0.57
C ALA A 27 2.07 38.56 -0.06
N LYS A 28 2.31 38.64 -1.38
CA LYS A 28 2.34 39.89 -2.17
C LYS A 28 1.10 40.07 -3.04
N ASN A 29 0.13 39.15 -2.96
CA ASN A 29 -1.04 39.06 -3.84
C ASN A 29 -0.68 38.97 -5.34
N ASP A 30 0.48 38.38 -5.67
CA ASP A 30 0.97 38.19 -7.03
C ASP A 30 0.38 36.93 -7.66
N LYS A 31 -0.73 37.11 -8.40
CA LYS A 31 -1.44 36.04 -9.12
C LYS A 31 -0.54 35.33 -10.15
N ALA A 32 0.28 36.08 -10.89
CA ALA A 32 1.16 35.50 -11.91
C ALA A 32 2.29 34.67 -11.29
N GLY A 33 2.82 35.11 -10.14
CA GLY A 33 3.79 34.34 -9.34
C GLY A 33 3.20 33.04 -8.78
N MET A 34 1.95 33.07 -8.29
CA MET A 34 1.24 31.88 -7.82
C MET A 34 0.98 30.89 -8.97
N ASP A 35 0.42 31.34 -10.10
CA ASP A 35 0.16 30.51 -11.27
C ASP A 35 1.46 29.85 -11.82
N ALA A 36 2.58 30.59 -11.80
CA ALA A 36 3.88 30.11 -12.24
C ALA A 36 4.52 29.08 -11.27
N ALA A 37 4.16 29.10 -9.99
CA ALA A 37 4.60 28.12 -9.01
C ALA A 37 3.77 26.82 -9.12
N ASP A 38 2.44 26.94 -9.21
CA ASP A 38 1.51 25.82 -9.44
C ASP A 38 1.86 25.04 -10.71
N ALA A 39 2.24 25.74 -11.79
CA ALA A 39 2.67 25.12 -13.04
C ALA A 39 3.90 24.19 -12.86
N ARG A 40 4.77 24.48 -11.90
CA ARG A 40 5.94 23.63 -11.57
C ARG A 40 5.52 22.42 -10.73
N GLU A 41 4.65 22.60 -9.74
CA GLU A 41 4.14 21.47 -8.94
C GLU A 41 3.46 20.40 -9.80
N ARG A 42 2.68 20.83 -10.81
CA ARG A 42 2.02 19.93 -11.78
C ARG A 42 2.98 19.03 -12.59
N VAL A 43 4.25 19.39 -12.68
CA VAL A 43 5.29 18.58 -13.36
C VAL A 43 6.09 17.75 -12.35
N LEU A 44 6.42 18.32 -11.19
CA LEU A 44 7.28 17.71 -10.19
C LEU A 44 6.58 16.60 -9.40
N ILE A 45 5.29 16.75 -9.07
CA ILE A 45 4.54 15.76 -8.28
C ILE A 45 4.40 14.43 -9.04
N PRO A 46 3.91 14.39 -10.31
CA PRO A 46 3.79 13.13 -11.03
C PRO A 46 5.14 12.46 -11.31
N ALA A 47 6.24 13.22 -11.35
CA ALA A 47 7.58 12.67 -11.50
C ALA A 47 8.03 11.91 -10.24
N LEU A 48 7.76 12.47 -9.05
CA LEU A 48 7.99 11.80 -7.77
C LEU A 48 7.10 10.56 -7.63
N ASP A 49 5.83 10.63 -8.03
CA ASP A 49 4.92 9.46 -8.02
C ASP A 49 5.42 8.33 -8.92
N LEU A 50 6.00 8.64 -10.09
CA LEU A 50 6.61 7.64 -10.98
C LEU A 50 7.87 7.00 -10.36
N LEU A 51 8.68 7.76 -9.63
CA LEU A 51 9.85 7.23 -8.91
C LEU A 51 9.46 6.33 -7.74
N ALA A 52 8.45 6.72 -6.96
CA ALA A 52 7.87 5.89 -5.90
C ALA A 52 7.28 4.57 -6.43
N LEU A 53 6.90 4.52 -7.71
CA LEU A 53 6.47 3.32 -8.43
C LEU A 53 7.60 2.53 -9.10
N GLY A 54 8.86 2.92 -8.91
CA GLY A 54 10.03 2.31 -9.56
C GLY A 54 10.12 2.58 -11.07
N GLN A 55 9.33 3.51 -11.61
CA GLN A 55 9.25 3.82 -13.04
C GLN A 55 10.24 4.92 -13.45
N TYR A 56 11.52 4.73 -13.12
CA TYR A 56 12.61 5.69 -13.36
C TYR A 56 12.65 6.22 -14.81
N GLU A 57 12.63 5.33 -15.80
CA GLU A 57 12.65 5.69 -17.23
C GLU A 57 11.42 6.50 -17.67
N THR A 58 10.25 6.26 -17.06
CA THR A 58 9.03 7.03 -17.33
C THR A 58 9.12 8.43 -16.74
N ALA A 59 9.63 8.54 -15.50
CA ALA A 59 9.87 9.83 -14.84
C ALA A 59 10.83 10.71 -15.65
N ILE A 60 11.97 10.15 -16.08
CA ILE A 60 12.96 10.85 -16.93
C ILE A 60 12.33 11.34 -18.24
N LYS A 61 11.58 10.49 -18.95
CA LYS A 61 10.91 10.87 -20.21
C LYS A 61 9.86 11.97 -20.02
N MET A 62 9.10 11.91 -18.93
CA MET A 62 8.12 12.94 -18.61
C MET A 62 8.80 14.27 -18.30
N LEU A 63 9.83 14.27 -17.44
CA LEU A 63 10.60 15.48 -17.09
C LEU A 63 11.24 16.12 -18.34
N ALA A 64 11.82 15.31 -19.23
CA ALA A 64 12.39 15.78 -20.50
C ALA A 64 11.33 16.44 -21.41
N ALA A 65 10.10 15.94 -21.44
CA ALA A 65 9.01 16.55 -22.22
C ALA A 65 8.59 17.95 -21.71
N TYR A 66 8.84 18.24 -20.42
CA TYR A 66 8.68 19.58 -19.82
C TYR A 66 9.99 20.40 -19.81
N GLY A 67 11.02 19.98 -20.57
CA GLY A 67 12.30 20.68 -20.67
C GLY A 67 13.24 20.51 -19.47
N LEU A 68 12.89 19.63 -18.52
CA LEU A 68 13.73 19.32 -17.36
C LEU A 68 14.63 18.12 -17.68
N ALA A 69 15.81 18.39 -18.24
CA ALA A 69 16.82 17.37 -18.50
C ALA A 69 17.57 16.96 -17.21
N PHE A 70 17.69 15.65 -16.99
CA PHE A 70 18.48 15.05 -15.92
C PHE A 70 19.47 14.05 -16.52
N ASP A 71 20.74 14.45 -16.60
CA ASP A 71 21.81 13.56 -17.09
C ASP A 71 22.13 12.46 -16.07
N SER A 72 22.23 11.22 -16.53
CA SER A 72 22.47 10.03 -15.69
C SER A 72 23.91 9.88 -15.19
N ALA A 73 24.69 10.97 -15.15
CA ALA A 73 26.05 11.01 -14.61
C ALA A 73 26.40 12.44 -14.19
N ALA A 74 26.95 12.60 -12.98
CA ALA A 74 27.11 13.91 -12.33
C ALA A 74 28.07 14.87 -13.05
N LYS A 75 27.55 16.01 -13.56
CA LYS A 75 28.29 17.29 -13.57
C LYS A 75 27.43 18.55 -13.80
N ALA A 76 27.63 19.53 -12.90
CA ALA A 76 27.42 20.97 -13.05
C ALA A 76 25.99 21.54 -13.23
N VAL A 77 25.80 22.72 -12.63
CA VAL A 77 24.57 23.53 -12.59
C VAL A 77 24.49 24.49 -13.79
N ARG A 78 23.30 24.72 -14.37
CA ARG A 78 22.85 26.07 -14.78
C ARG A 78 21.35 26.23 -15.12
N ALA A 79 20.78 27.26 -14.49
CA ALA A 79 19.70 28.16 -14.95
C ALA A 79 18.29 27.62 -15.30
N SER A 80 17.32 27.98 -14.44
CA SER A 80 15.91 28.15 -14.83
C SER A 80 15.71 29.32 -15.79
N PRO A 81 14.72 29.25 -16.69
CA PRO A 81 14.06 30.45 -17.22
C PRO A 81 12.54 30.28 -17.40
N PHE A 82 11.71 30.87 -16.52
CA PHE A 82 10.28 31.13 -16.77
C PHE A 82 9.86 32.41 -16.04
N PRO A 83 9.47 33.48 -16.77
CA PRO A 83 8.05 33.84 -17.01
C PRO A 83 7.79 34.22 -18.51
N SER A 84 6.59 34.58 -19.03
CA SER A 84 5.50 35.42 -18.50
C SER A 84 4.10 35.21 -19.11
N SER A 85 3.12 35.75 -18.39
CA SER A 85 1.64 35.75 -18.40
C SER A 85 0.81 36.34 -19.58
N ALA A 86 -0.51 36.06 -19.50
CA ALA A 86 -1.67 36.96 -19.71
C ALA A 86 -2.96 36.23 -19.22
N ALA A 87 -4.04 36.81 -18.67
CA ALA A 87 -4.36 38.15 -18.12
C ALA A 87 -5.63 38.04 -17.19
N ASP A 88 -6.26 39.17 -16.78
CA ASP A 88 -7.46 39.28 -15.92
C ASP A 88 -8.41 40.36 -16.50
N PRO A 89 -9.77 40.30 -16.38
CA PRO A 89 -10.46 41.03 -15.28
C PRO A 89 -11.88 40.55 -14.85
N PHE A 90 -12.27 40.75 -13.57
CA PHE A 90 -13.48 41.46 -13.06
C PHE A 90 -13.94 41.07 -11.63
N GLU A 91 -14.44 42.07 -10.90
CA GLU A 91 -14.91 42.04 -9.50
C GLU A 91 -16.47 41.90 -9.36
N PRO A 92 -17.08 41.86 -8.15
CA PRO A 92 -18.21 40.96 -7.85
C PRO A 92 -19.61 41.63 -7.86
N PRO A 93 -20.67 40.84 -7.59
CA PRO A 93 -21.58 41.26 -6.52
C PRO A 93 -22.12 40.14 -5.60
N GLU A 94 -22.21 40.52 -4.31
CA GLU A 94 -23.16 40.22 -3.22
C GLU A 94 -23.96 38.91 -3.02
N LYS A 95 -24.33 38.73 -1.74
CA LYS A 95 -24.96 37.57 -1.12
C LYS A 95 -26.49 37.59 -1.22
N ALA A 96 -27.11 36.41 -1.16
CA ALA A 96 -28.42 36.23 -0.53
C ALA A 96 -28.44 34.89 0.22
N GLU A 97 -29.03 34.88 1.41
CA GLU A 97 -29.26 33.70 2.27
C GLU A 97 -30.72 33.29 2.17
N PHE A 98 -31.03 31.99 2.27
CA PHE A 98 -32.34 31.49 2.69
C PHE A 98 -32.19 30.11 3.35
N SER A 99 -33.08 29.81 4.31
CA SER A 99 -32.90 28.73 5.27
C SER A 99 -33.95 27.61 5.19
N ASP A 100 -33.61 26.53 5.90
CA ASP A 100 -34.47 25.60 6.63
C ASP A 100 -35.40 24.59 5.93
N THR A 101 -35.15 23.34 6.36
CA THR A 101 -36.10 22.25 6.68
C THR A 101 -37.23 21.92 5.71
N GLU A 102 -37.11 20.75 5.06
CA GLU A 102 -38.15 19.69 5.00
C GLU A 102 -37.61 18.49 4.20
N LEU A 103 -37.08 17.43 4.84
CA LEU A 103 -36.85 16.13 4.18
C LEU A 103 -36.67 14.92 5.13
N ASP A 104 -37.59 14.71 6.08
CA ASP A 104 -37.65 13.49 6.91
C ASP A 104 -38.98 12.73 6.68
N ALA A 105 -39.16 12.08 5.51
CA ALA A 105 -40.22 11.06 5.28
C ALA A 105 -40.14 10.31 3.92
N ALA A 106 -39.04 9.61 3.56
CA ALA A 106 -39.03 8.78 2.32
C ALA A 106 -37.99 7.64 2.23
N THR A 107 -37.95 6.68 3.16
CA THR A 107 -37.04 5.49 3.05
C THR A 107 -37.64 4.17 3.55
N LYS A 108 -38.69 3.65 2.90
CA LYS A 108 -39.10 2.22 3.03
C LYS A 108 -39.70 1.65 1.74
N GLN A 109 -38.87 1.07 0.85
CA GLN A 109 -39.30 -0.04 -0.02
C GLN A 109 -38.10 -0.91 -0.48
N PRO A 110 -38.26 -2.24 -0.67
CA PRO A 110 -37.16 -3.14 -1.06
C PRO A 110 -36.89 -3.16 -2.58
N PRO A 111 -35.69 -3.58 -3.03
CA PRO A 111 -35.26 -3.50 -4.43
C PRO A 111 -35.85 -4.60 -5.33
N ALA A 112 -35.94 -4.30 -6.63
CA ALA A 112 -36.32 -5.23 -7.70
C ALA A 112 -35.09 -5.63 -8.57
N ALA A 113 -35.23 -6.71 -9.34
CA ALA A 113 -34.16 -7.32 -10.14
C ALA A 113 -33.65 -6.42 -11.29
N PRO A 114 -32.37 -6.57 -11.73
CA PRO A 114 -31.73 -5.65 -12.66
C PRO A 114 -32.26 -5.78 -14.10
N ALA A 115 -32.48 -4.63 -14.74
CA ALA A 115 -32.88 -4.52 -16.15
C ALA A 115 -31.67 -4.18 -17.06
N SER A 116 -31.79 -4.53 -18.34
CA SER A 116 -30.76 -4.30 -19.37
C SER A 116 -30.46 -2.81 -19.61
N VAL A 117 -29.17 -2.47 -19.69
CA VAL A 117 -28.64 -1.10 -19.78
C VAL A 117 -29.04 -0.40 -21.08
N SER A 118 -29.52 0.85 -20.98
CA SER A 118 -29.64 1.77 -22.13
C SER A 118 -28.43 2.70 -22.19
N THR A 119 -27.80 2.83 -23.35
CA THR A 119 -26.76 3.84 -23.61
C THR A 119 -27.40 5.23 -23.74
N GLY A 120 -27.54 5.94 -22.63
CA GLY A 120 -28.10 7.29 -22.60
C GLY A 120 -27.79 8.00 -21.28
N LYS A 121 -27.47 9.30 -21.37
CA LYS A 121 -27.27 10.17 -20.20
C LYS A 121 -28.54 10.13 -19.34
N PRO A 122 -28.48 9.74 -18.04
CA PRO A 122 -29.68 9.64 -17.22
C PRO A 122 -30.39 11.00 -17.15
N ALA A 123 -31.72 10.98 -17.33
CA ALA A 123 -32.53 12.18 -17.22
C ALA A 123 -32.39 12.76 -15.80
N GLY A 124 -31.91 14.00 -15.72
CA GLY A 124 -31.28 14.53 -14.51
C GLY A 124 -32.05 14.36 -13.21
N TRP A 125 -31.48 13.61 -12.28
CA TRP A 125 -31.83 13.59 -10.86
C TRP A 125 -30.56 13.35 -10.05
N SER A 126 -30.12 14.36 -9.30
CA SER A 126 -28.79 14.41 -8.67
C SER A 126 -28.66 13.58 -7.38
N GLU A 127 -29.78 13.09 -6.86
CA GLU A 127 -29.90 12.44 -5.55
C GLU A 127 -30.25 10.93 -5.68
N ASP A 128 -30.36 10.39 -6.90
CA ASP A 128 -30.66 8.96 -7.13
C ASP A 128 -29.35 8.20 -7.13
N TYR A 129 -28.78 8.11 -5.93
CA TYR A 129 -27.48 7.50 -5.68
C TYR A 129 -27.44 6.04 -6.14
N GLN A 130 -28.58 5.33 -6.13
CA GLN A 130 -28.66 3.93 -6.54
C GLN A 130 -28.61 3.82 -8.06
N THR A 131 -29.52 4.48 -8.79
CA THR A 131 -29.53 4.44 -10.27
C THR A 131 -28.23 5.01 -10.85
N LEU A 132 -27.71 6.12 -10.31
CA LEU A 132 -26.44 6.69 -10.77
C LEU A 132 -25.26 5.74 -10.53
N TRP A 133 -25.24 5.00 -9.41
CA TRP A 133 -24.22 3.99 -9.14
C TRP A 133 -24.31 2.79 -10.07
N ASP A 134 -25.51 2.22 -10.21
CA ASP A 134 -25.75 1.01 -11.01
C ASP A 134 -25.47 1.25 -12.51
N THR A 135 -25.70 2.49 -12.97
CA THR A 135 -25.37 2.94 -14.33
C THR A 135 -23.99 3.61 -14.46
N MET A 136 -23.17 3.65 -13.39
CA MET A 136 -21.88 4.35 -13.41
C MET A 136 -20.82 3.60 -14.24
N GLU A 137 -20.45 4.19 -15.37
CA GLU A 137 -19.29 3.78 -16.17
C GLU A 137 -18.15 4.80 -16.02
N ILE A 138 -17.02 4.36 -15.44
CA ILE A 138 -15.80 5.17 -15.24
C ILE A 138 -15.08 5.30 -16.58
N ARG A 139 -14.79 6.53 -16.99
CA ARG A 139 -14.12 6.83 -18.27
C ARG A 139 -12.67 6.30 -18.24
N PRO A 140 -12.15 5.68 -19.32
CA PRO A 140 -10.82 5.06 -19.32
C PRO A 140 -9.69 5.99 -18.87
N GLU A 141 -9.72 7.26 -19.28
CA GLU A 141 -8.71 8.26 -18.96
C GLU A 141 -8.65 8.66 -17.47
N TRP A 142 -9.69 8.33 -16.68
CA TRP A 142 -9.74 8.57 -15.23
C TRP A 142 -9.31 7.37 -14.39
N ARG A 143 -9.12 6.18 -14.98
CA ARG A 143 -8.79 4.93 -14.27
C ARG A 143 -7.53 5.08 -13.40
N SER A 144 -6.43 5.57 -13.96
CA SER A 144 -5.17 5.75 -13.23
C SER A 144 -5.28 6.71 -12.04
N GLN A 145 -6.09 7.78 -12.16
CA GLN A 145 -6.32 8.73 -11.06
C GLN A 145 -7.22 8.15 -9.97
N ALA A 146 -8.22 7.34 -10.34
CA ALA A 146 -9.06 6.60 -9.40
C ALA A 146 -8.26 5.53 -8.62
N GLU A 147 -7.41 4.78 -9.32
CA GLU A 147 -6.49 3.80 -8.72
C GLU A 147 -5.46 4.46 -7.79
N PHE A 148 -4.91 5.62 -8.18
CA PHE A 148 -4.03 6.42 -7.31
C PHE A 148 -4.75 6.85 -6.03
N ALA A 149 -5.97 7.38 -6.14
CA ALA A 149 -6.76 7.79 -4.98
C ALA A 149 -7.13 6.59 -4.08
N ALA A 150 -7.55 5.46 -4.65
CA ALA A 150 -7.80 4.23 -3.91
C ALA A 150 -6.53 3.73 -3.19
N ARG A 151 -5.35 3.87 -3.83
CA ARG A 151 -4.07 3.53 -3.21
C ARG A 151 -3.75 4.46 -2.03
N LYS A 152 -3.91 5.78 -2.18
CA LYS A 152 -3.70 6.75 -1.07
C LYS A 152 -4.66 6.55 0.11
N VAL A 153 -5.90 6.11 -0.17
CA VAL A 153 -6.87 5.67 0.85
C VAL A 153 -6.33 4.48 1.65
N VAL A 154 -5.79 3.45 0.99
CA VAL A 154 -5.31 2.24 1.66
C VAL A 154 -3.92 2.41 2.28
N GLU A 155 -2.96 3.04 1.62
CA GLU A 155 -1.62 3.34 2.14
C GLU A 155 -1.65 3.98 3.54
N ASN A 156 -2.65 4.84 3.78
CA ASN A 156 -2.80 5.57 5.03
C ASN A 156 -3.86 4.98 5.98
N GLN A 157 -4.34 3.75 5.73
CA GLN A 157 -5.42 3.09 6.48
C GLN A 157 -5.25 3.22 8.00
N LYS A 158 -4.02 3.03 8.51
CA LYS A 158 -3.68 3.14 9.94
C LYS A 158 -4.07 4.48 10.56
N ARG A 159 -3.87 5.59 9.86
CA ARG A 159 -4.21 6.95 10.34
C ARG A 159 -5.71 7.17 10.35
N TYR A 160 -6.40 6.72 9.30
CA TYR A 160 -7.86 6.77 9.22
C TYR A 160 -8.53 5.89 10.28
N ALA A 161 -7.99 4.69 10.54
CA ALA A 161 -8.41 3.81 11.63
C ALA A 161 -8.26 4.49 13.00
N ALA A 162 -7.18 5.22 13.23
CA ALA A 162 -7.00 6.02 14.44
C ALA A 162 -8.07 7.08 14.61
N VAL A 163 -8.42 7.84 13.55
CA VAL A 163 -9.48 8.86 13.58
C VAL A 163 -10.84 8.27 13.97
N VAL A 164 -11.25 7.16 13.34
CA VAL A 164 -12.57 6.54 13.60
C VAL A 164 -12.60 5.59 14.80
N SER A 165 -11.46 5.33 15.42
CA SER A 165 -11.30 4.45 16.59
C SER A 165 -12.30 4.81 17.70
N GLY A 166 -13.08 3.83 18.15
CA GLY A 166 -14.17 3.99 19.12
C GLY A 166 -15.54 4.36 18.52
N THR A 167 -15.67 4.46 17.19
CA THR A 167 -16.93 4.80 16.49
C THR A 167 -17.34 3.70 15.51
N MET A 168 -18.55 3.81 14.93
CA MET A 168 -19.00 2.96 13.82
C MET A 168 -18.68 3.55 12.42
N VAL A 169 -17.90 4.63 12.33
CA VAL A 169 -17.56 5.27 11.06
C VAL A 169 -16.52 4.42 10.32
N PRO A 170 -16.74 4.04 9.05
CA PRO A 170 -15.73 3.32 8.26
C PRO A 170 -14.51 4.21 8.03
N TRP A 171 -13.31 3.68 8.29
CA TRP A 171 -12.06 4.43 8.07
C TRP A 171 -11.93 4.90 6.60
N TRP A 172 -12.44 4.12 5.64
CA TRP A 172 -12.41 4.50 4.21
C TRP A 172 -13.34 5.67 3.89
N PHE A 173 -14.39 5.92 4.70
CA PHE A 173 -15.25 7.09 4.53
C PHE A 173 -14.44 8.37 4.77
N VAL A 174 -13.74 8.42 5.91
CA VAL A 174 -12.82 9.50 6.30
C VAL A 174 -11.68 9.64 5.30
N ALA A 175 -11.14 8.53 4.81
CA ALA A 175 -10.07 8.52 3.81
C ALA A 175 -10.48 9.18 2.48
N VAL A 176 -11.70 8.88 2.00
CA VAL A 176 -12.23 9.50 0.77
C VAL A 176 -12.48 10.99 1.00
N VAL A 177 -13.09 11.39 2.13
CA VAL A 177 -13.22 12.82 2.49
C VAL A 177 -11.85 13.51 2.51
N HIS A 178 -10.82 12.89 3.08
CA HIS A 178 -9.46 13.45 3.10
C HIS A 178 -8.86 13.65 1.69
N GLY A 179 -9.15 12.74 0.76
CA GLY A 179 -8.81 12.89 -0.65
C GLY A 179 -9.59 14.02 -1.35
N MET A 180 -10.85 14.22 -0.96
CA MET A 180 -11.71 15.27 -1.53
C MET A 180 -11.37 16.68 -0.99
N GLU A 181 -11.20 16.85 0.32
CA GLU A 181 -11.00 18.16 0.95
C GLU A 181 -9.53 18.60 0.98
N CYS A 182 -8.59 17.66 1.15
CA CYS A 182 -7.16 17.97 1.36
C CYS A 182 -6.25 17.42 0.26
N SER A 183 -6.76 16.75 -0.77
CA SER A 183 -5.93 15.99 -1.74
C SER A 183 -4.97 15.00 -1.05
N PHE A 184 -5.39 14.43 0.07
CA PHE A 184 -4.58 13.60 0.99
C PHE A 184 -3.41 14.30 1.71
N ASP A 185 -3.30 15.64 1.70
CA ASP A 185 -2.32 16.36 2.52
C ASP A 185 -2.75 16.42 3.99
N PHE A 186 -2.03 15.67 4.82
CA PHE A 186 -2.16 15.62 6.27
C PHE A 186 -1.82 16.94 6.99
N LYS A 187 -1.53 18.03 6.27
CA LYS A 187 -1.43 19.39 6.80
C LYS A 187 -2.74 20.18 6.69
N GLY A 188 -3.80 19.62 6.09
CA GLY A 188 -5.13 20.22 5.99
C GLY A 188 -6.12 19.73 7.06
N HIS A 189 -6.99 20.63 7.54
CA HIS A 189 -8.17 20.31 8.35
C HIS A 189 -9.14 19.48 7.51
N LEU A 190 -9.57 18.32 8.01
CA LEU A 190 -10.50 17.44 7.30
C LEU A 190 -11.85 18.11 6.96
N LEU A 191 -12.25 19.15 7.71
CA LEU A 191 -13.49 19.91 7.50
C LEU A 191 -13.57 20.59 6.12
N ASN A 192 -12.46 21.16 5.63
CA ASN A 192 -12.47 22.02 4.43
C ASN A 192 -11.09 22.23 3.77
N GLY A 193 -10.05 21.54 4.24
CA GLY A 193 -8.68 21.62 3.71
C GLY A 193 -7.88 22.85 4.14
N ASP A 194 -8.30 23.66 5.12
CA ASP A 194 -7.46 24.78 5.61
C ASP A 194 -6.21 24.29 6.36
N PRO A 195 -5.10 25.05 6.39
CA PRO A 195 -3.87 24.59 7.06
C PRO A 195 -4.03 24.37 8.58
N LEU A 196 -3.56 23.22 9.08
CA LEU A 196 -3.49 22.88 10.51
C LEU A 196 -2.57 23.81 11.31
N SER A 197 -1.76 24.66 10.65
CA SER A 197 -0.99 25.74 11.28
C SER A 197 -1.85 26.90 11.78
N GLY A 198 -3.16 26.89 11.50
CA GLY A 198 -4.14 27.85 12.00
C GLY A 198 -5.47 27.18 12.31
N ARG A 199 -6.46 28.00 12.68
CA ARG A 199 -7.88 27.60 12.67
C ARG A 199 -8.43 27.75 11.26
N THR A 200 -9.54 27.07 10.97
CA THR A 200 -10.26 27.25 9.70
C THR A 200 -10.68 28.72 9.50
N VAL A 201 -10.56 29.20 8.28
CA VAL A 201 -11.00 30.53 7.81
C VAL A 201 -12.12 30.38 6.79
N ARG A 202 -12.06 29.33 5.94
CA ARG A 202 -13.19 28.88 5.14
C ARG A 202 -14.28 28.27 6.02
N GLU A 203 -15.49 28.16 5.47
CA GLU A 203 -16.62 27.53 6.14
C GLU A 203 -16.31 26.06 6.48
N PRO A 204 -16.60 25.57 7.71
CA PRO A 204 -17.01 26.34 8.89
C PRO A 204 -15.80 27.04 9.54
N PRO A 205 -15.85 28.36 9.84
CA PRO A 205 -14.69 29.10 10.34
C PRO A 205 -14.42 28.85 11.84
N ASN A 206 -13.21 29.23 12.27
CA ASN A 206 -12.70 29.23 13.65
C ASN A 206 -12.55 27.87 14.34
N GLN A 207 -12.59 26.77 13.57
CA GLN A 207 -12.47 25.40 14.06
C GLN A 207 -11.01 24.89 14.08
N PRO A 208 -10.67 23.87 14.90
CA PRO A 208 -11.46 23.35 16.02
C PRO A 208 -11.51 24.35 17.19
N PRO A 209 -12.52 24.31 18.08
CA PRO A 209 -12.69 25.30 19.14
C PRO A 209 -11.62 25.19 20.24
N PHE A 210 -10.98 24.03 20.38
CA PHE A 210 -10.00 23.72 21.42
C PHE A 210 -8.55 23.82 20.93
N GLY A 211 -7.60 23.87 21.88
CA GLY A 211 -6.16 23.83 21.61
C GLY A 211 -5.60 25.04 20.86
N SER A 212 -4.28 25.03 20.70
CA SER A 212 -3.53 26.00 19.92
C SER A 212 -2.85 25.30 18.73
N PRO A 213 -2.80 25.92 17.53
CA PRO A 213 -2.08 25.37 16.40
C PRO A 213 -0.55 25.39 16.62
N PRO A 214 0.24 24.59 15.88
CA PRO A 214 -0.21 23.64 14.85
C PRO A 214 -0.93 22.44 15.44
N TYR A 215 -2.05 22.05 14.82
CA TYR A 215 -2.85 20.93 15.26
C TYR A 215 -2.30 19.59 14.77
N ASP A 216 -2.36 18.57 15.62
CA ASP A 216 -2.21 17.18 15.20
C ASP A 216 -3.39 16.77 14.30
N TRP A 217 -3.10 16.10 13.17
CA TRP A 217 -4.11 15.79 12.15
C TRP A 217 -5.14 14.80 12.68
N GLU A 218 -4.73 13.72 13.34
CA GLU A 218 -5.64 12.71 13.90
C GLU A 218 -6.61 13.33 14.92
N THR A 219 -6.13 14.25 15.74
CA THR A 219 -6.93 15.02 16.71
C THR A 219 -7.93 15.95 16.01
N ALA A 220 -7.50 16.71 15.00
CA ALA A 220 -8.37 17.61 14.24
C ALA A 220 -9.41 16.85 13.39
N ALA A 221 -9.01 15.74 12.77
CA ALA A 221 -9.88 14.88 11.97
C ALA A 221 -10.92 14.16 12.84
N ARG A 222 -10.58 13.72 14.06
CA ARG A 222 -11.57 13.18 15.00
C ARG A 222 -12.62 14.23 15.39
N TYR A 223 -12.21 15.48 15.55
CA TYR A 223 -13.16 16.58 15.75
C TYR A 223 -14.05 16.81 14.53
N ALA A 224 -13.51 16.76 13.31
CA ALA A 224 -14.32 16.88 12.09
C ALA A 224 -15.39 15.77 12.00
N VAL A 225 -15.06 14.54 12.40
CA VAL A 225 -16.02 13.41 12.46
C VAL A 225 -17.18 13.67 13.41
N THR A 226 -16.95 14.27 14.58
CA THR A 226 -18.01 14.59 15.55
C THR A 226 -18.76 15.88 15.24
N TYR A 227 -18.09 16.87 14.63
CA TYR A 227 -18.70 18.10 14.11
C TYR A 227 -19.78 17.79 13.07
N GLU A 228 -19.46 16.92 12.11
CA GLU A 228 -20.38 16.46 11.06
C GLU A 228 -21.43 15.45 11.57
N GLY A 229 -21.33 15.03 12.83
CA GLY A 229 -22.22 14.04 13.45
C GLY A 229 -22.14 12.64 12.84
N LEU A 230 -21.00 12.29 12.22
CA LEU A 230 -20.80 10.99 11.58
C LEU A 230 -20.66 9.87 12.61
N ASP A 231 -20.16 10.19 13.80
CA ASP A 231 -20.07 9.33 14.98
C ASP A 231 -21.43 8.74 15.41
N LYS A 232 -22.54 9.43 15.08
CA LYS A 232 -23.91 9.03 15.39
C LYS A 232 -24.51 8.07 14.34
N ILE A 233 -23.79 7.78 13.26
CA ILE A 233 -24.28 6.93 12.15
C ILE A 233 -23.89 5.47 12.39
N THR A 234 -24.90 4.61 12.56
CA THR A 234 -24.74 3.19 12.89
C THR A 234 -24.88 2.24 11.68
N TYR A 235 -25.30 2.74 10.51
CA TYR A 235 -25.52 1.92 9.31
C TYR A 235 -25.04 2.62 8.03
N TRP A 236 -24.18 1.92 7.28
CA TRP A 236 -23.43 2.46 6.15
C TRP A 236 -23.77 1.73 4.86
N SER A 237 -25.01 1.89 4.39
CA SER A 237 -25.38 1.51 3.01
C SER A 237 -24.67 2.41 2.00
N LEU A 238 -24.62 1.95 0.74
CA LEU A 238 -24.17 2.74 -0.41
C LEU A 238 -24.88 4.09 -0.51
N THR A 239 -26.21 4.09 -0.47
CA THR A 239 -27.03 5.30 -0.60
C THR A 239 -26.82 6.28 0.54
N ASN A 240 -26.69 5.81 1.80
CA ASN A 240 -26.34 6.69 2.92
C ASN A 240 -24.92 7.23 2.75
N THR A 241 -23.94 6.40 2.38
CA THR A 241 -22.55 6.82 2.13
C THR A 241 -22.45 7.93 1.09
N LEU A 242 -23.03 7.72 -0.10
CA LEU A 242 -23.05 8.71 -1.18
C LEU A 242 -23.79 9.99 -0.78
N HIS A 243 -24.91 9.87 -0.06
CA HIS A 243 -25.63 11.02 0.49
C HIS A 243 -24.80 11.80 1.52
N ARG A 244 -24.05 11.13 2.41
CA ARG A 244 -23.20 11.80 3.42
C ARG A 244 -22.03 12.52 2.79
N TRP A 245 -21.37 11.94 1.77
CA TRP A 245 -20.35 12.67 0.99
C TRP A 245 -20.94 13.86 0.24
N HIS A 246 -22.13 13.72 -0.37
CA HIS A 246 -22.81 14.88 -0.98
C HIS A 246 -23.14 15.96 0.06
N LYS A 247 -23.58 15.56 1.27
CA LYS A 247 -23.83 16.49 2.38
C LYS A 247 -22.54 17.21 2.82
N TYR A 248 -21.41 16.50 2.88
CA TYR A 248 -20.09 17.05 3.24
C TYR A 248 -19.69 18.20 2.31
N ASN A 249 -19.88 18.05 1.00
CA ASN A 249 -19.68 19.13 0.03
C ASN A 249 -20.80 20.19 0.03
N GLY A 250 -22.02 19.79 0.43
CA GLY A 250 -23.24 20.57 0.39
C GLY A 250 -24.22 20.08 -0.69
N ILE A 251 -25.50 19.91 -0.32
CA ILE A 251 -26.56 19.38 -1.20
C ILE A 251 -27.42 20.48 -1.85
N ASN A 252 -27.75 21.54 -1.11
CA ASN A 252 -28.68 22.57 -1.57
C ASN A 252 -27.92 23.65 -2.38
N ASN A 253 -27.50 23.27 -3.59
CA ASN A 253 -26.62 24.08 -4.44
C ASN A 253 -27.01 24.00 -5.94
N GLU A 254 -26.15 24.51 -6.83
CA GLU A 254 -26.40 24.57 -8.27
C GLU A 254 -26.60 23.20 -8.92
N TYR A 255 -25.96 22.14 -8.42
CA TYR A 255 -26.14 20.79 -8.96
C TYR A 255 -27.58 20.33 -8.77
N LYS A 256 -28.14 20.51 -7.58
CA LYS A 256 -29.55 20.25 -7.27
C LYS A 256 -30.49 21.12 -8.11
N ARG A 257 -30.25 22.43 -8.17
CA ARG A 257 -31.08 23.37 -8.95
C ARG A 257 -31.13 23.03 -10.45
N ARG A 258 -30.01 22.57 -11.00
CA ARG A 258 -29.86 22.21 -12.43
C ARG A 258 -30.16 20.73 -12.70
N LYS A 259 -30.47 19.93 -11.66
CA LYS A 259 -30.64 18.47 -11.72
C LYS A 259 -29.42 17.75 -12.33
N MET A 260 -28.22 18.26 -12.06
CA MET A 260 -26.95 17.73 -12.56
C MET A 260 -26.25 16.88 -11.48
N PRO A 261 -25.63 15.74 -11.82
CA PRO A 261 -24.77 15.02 -10.90
C PRO A 261 -23.60 15.90 -10.43
N THR A 262 -23.34 15.95 -9.12
CA THR A 262 -22.21 16.72 -8.57
C THR A 262 -20.86 16.08 -8.95
N PRO A 263 -19.85 16.87 -9.39
CA PRO A 263 -18.50 16.36 -9.62
C PRO A 263 -17.87 15.77 -8.36
N TYR A 264 -18.26 16.22 -7.17
CA TYR A 264 -17.74 15.70 -5.90
C TYR A 264 -17.94 14.18 -5.76
N LEU A 265 -19.04 13.66 -6.30
CA LEU A 265 -19.29 12.22 -6.38
C LEU A 265 -18.88 11.63 -7.74
N TRP A 266 -19.24 12.30 -8.84
CA TRP A 266 -19.34 11.68 -10.17
C TRP A 266 -18.29 12.19 -11.20
N SER A 267 -17.33 13.03 -10.80
CA SER A 267 -16.29 13.53 -11.71
C SER A 267 -15.34 12.41 -12.15
N GLY A 268 -15.40 12.04 -13.44
CA GLY A 268 -14.60 10.98 -14.06
C GLY A 268 -15.42 9.79 -14.60
N CYS A 269 -16.74 9.79 -14.42
CA CYS A 269 -17.65 8.87 -15.10
C CYS A 269 -18.46 9.59 -16.20
N TYR A 270 -19.25 8.85 -16.98
CA TYR A 270 -20.06 9.44 -18.06
C TYR A 270 -21.27 10.29 -17.56
N HIS A 271 -21.62 10.23 -16.27
CA HIS A 271 -22.70 11.05 -15.69
C HIS A 271 -22.34 12.53 -15.50
N TYR A 272 -21.04 12.84 -15.46
CA TYR A 272 -20.52 14.21 -15.35
C TYR A 272 -19.69 14.58 -16.59
N GLU A 273 -19.71 15.87 -16.93
CA GLU A 273 -18.94 16.45 -18.04
C GLU A 273 -18.28 17.77 -17.63
N LYS A 274 -19.08 18.73 -17.15
CA LYS A 274 -18.64 20.05 -16.73
C LYS A 274 -19.67 20.73 -15.82
N GLY A 275 -19.26 21.83 -15.20
CA GLY A 275 -20.01 22.56 -14.20
C GLY A 275 -19.37 22.36 -12.83
N LYS A 276 -18.72 23.38 -12.27
CA LYS A 276 -18.16 23.32 -10.92
C LYS A 276 -18.18 24.65 -10.19
N TYR A 277 -18.10 24.59 -8.87
CA TYR A 277 -17.69 25.75 -8.08
C TYR A 277 -16.19 26.00 -8.28
N THR A 278 -15.81 27.20 -8.70
CA THR A 278 -14.39 27.60 -8.87
C THR A 278 -13.85 28.37 -7.66
N ARG A 279 -14.76 28.90 -6.83
CA ARG A 279 -14.55 29.43 -5.48
C ARG A 279 -15.89 29.36 -4.73
N ASP A 280 -15.88 29.58 -3.42
CA ASP A 280 -17.07 29.54 -2.58
C ASP A 280 -18.23 30.35 -3.19
N ARG A 281 -19.39 29.71 -3.29
CA ARG A 281 -20.65 30.23 -3.86
C ARG A 281 -20.63 30.59 -5.36
N TYR A 282 -19.48 30.59 -6.05
CA TYR A 282 -19.39 30.88 -7.49
C TYR A 282 -19.35 29.60 -8.35
N PHE A 283 -20.46 29.30 -9.01
CA PHE A 283 -20.59 28.17 -9.92
C PHE A 283 -20.40 28.57 -11.39
N ASP A 284 -19.50 27.88 -12.07
CA ASP A 284 -19.25 28.02 -13.50
C ASP A 284 -19.75 26.76 -14.25
N PRO A 285 -20.78 26.85 -15.13
CA PRO A 285 -21.30 25.71 -15.90
C PRO A 285 -20.37 25.24 -17.04
N GLY A 286 -19.38 26.06 -17.42
CA GLY A 286 -18.42 25.77 -18.49
C GLY A 286 -17.21 24.97 -18.02
N VAL A 287 -16.79 25.14 -16.77
CA VAL A 287 -15.53 24.58 -16.26
C VAL A 287 -15.71 23.14 -15.74
N PRO A 288 -14.88 22.17 -16.19
CA PRO A 288 -14.89 20.82 -15.64
C PRO A 288 -14.09 20.70 -14.33
N SER A 289 -14.47 19.72 -13.52
CA SER A 289 -13.60 19.21 -12.44
C SER A 289 -12.37 18.49 -13.01
N GLN A 290 -11.28 18.53 -12.25
CA GLN A 290 -10.02 17.82 -12.53
C GLN A 290 -9.67 16.83 -11.39
N GLN A 291 -10.56 16.72 -10.41
CA GLN A 291 -10.47 15.82 -9.27
C GLN A 291 -11.40 14.63 -9.52
N VAL A 292 -10.95 13.43 -9.18
CA VAL A 292 -11.76 12.21 -9.27
C VAL A 292 -12.83 12.22 -8.18
N GLY A 293 -14.08 11.89 -8.52
CA GLY A 293 -15.21 11.94 -7.59
C GLY A 293 -15.22 10.79 -6.58
N ALA A 294 -15.76 11.04 -5.39
CA ALA A 294 -15.82 10.09 -4.27
C ALA A 294 -16.54 8.76 -4.60
N ALA A 295 -17.58 8.78 -5.44
CA ALA A 295 -18.26 7.54 -5.87
C ALA A 295 -17.34 6.69 -6.76
N ILE A 296 -16.51 7.31 -7.58
CA ILE A 296 -15.54 6.63 -8.44
C ILE A 296 -14.41 6.04 -7.61
N ILE A 297 -13.89 6.79 -6.62
CA ILE A 297 -12.92 6.25 -5.64
C ILE A 297 -13.52 5.02 -4.92
N LEU A 298 -14.77 5.10 -4.45
CA LEU A 298 -15.45 3.96 -3.81
C LEU A 298 -15.61 2.77 -4.76
N LYS A 299 -16.02 2.99 -6.01
CA LYS A 299 -16.15 1.90 -6.99
C LYS A 299 -14.80 1.24 -7.26
N THR A 300 -13.73 2.01 -7.40
CA THR A 300 -12.37 1.47 -7.53
C THR A 300 -11.91 0.74 -6.27
N LEU A 301 -12.22 1.21 -5.06
CA LEU A 301 -11.95 0.46 -3.82
C LEU A 301 -12.69 -0.89 -3.76
N ILE A 302 -13.89 -0.98 -4.34
CA ILE A 302 -14.67 -2.22 -4.44
C ILE A 302 -14.11 -3.13 -5.54
N GLU A 303 -13.81 -2.59 -6.73
CA GLU A 303 -13.17 -3.31 -7.85
C GLU A 303 -11.79 -3.88 -7.44
N MET A 304 -11.05 -3.19 -6.58
CA MET A 304 -9.76 -3.65 -6.01
C MET A 304 -9.92 -4.48 -4.72
N GLY A 305 -11.15 -4.77 -4.28
CA GLY A 305 -11.44 -5.64 -3.12
C GLY A 305 -11.09 -5.05 -1.74
N ALA A 306 -10.82 -3.74 -1.63
CA ALA A 306 -10.56 -3.06 -0.36
C ALA A 306 -11.84 -2.77 0.45
N VAL A 307 -12.98 -2.68 -0.25
CA VAL A 307 -14.33 -2.52 0.30
C VAL A 307 -15.23 -3.55 -0.37
N SER A 308 -16.23 -4.07 0.33
CA SER A 308 -17.21 -5.02 -0.20
C SER A 308 -18.62 -4.72 0.30
N PHE A 309 -19.62 -5.29 -0.36
CA PHE A 309 -20.99 -5.35 0.16
C PHE A 309 -21.15 -6.60 1.03
N ASP A 310 -21.81 -6.44 2.17
CA ASP A 310 -22.21 -7.56 3.01
C ASP A 310 -23.60 -8.10 2.66
N VAL A 311 -24.04 -9.16 3.34
CA VAL A 311 -25.36 -9.79 3.15
C VAL A 311 -26.56 -8.86 3.42
N SER A 312 -26.35 -7.68 4.00
CA SER A 312 -27.35 -6.63 4.24
C SER A 312 -27.22 -5.44 3.29
N ASN A 313 -26.40 -5.56 2.23
CA ASN A 313 -25.98 -4.49 1.32
C ASN A 313 -25.32 -3.28 2.02
N ALA A 314 -24.76 -3.48 3.22
CA ALA A 314 -23.91 -2.49 3.87
C ALA A 314 -22.47 -2.58 3.33
N LEU A 315 -21.80 -1.44 3.23
CA LEU A 315 -20.40 -1.38 2.81
C LEU A 315 -19.49 -1.71 4.00
N LYS A 316 -18.63 -2.72 3.83
CA LYS A 316 -17.64 -3.14 4.82
C LYS A 316 -16.22 -3.02 4.25
N ALA A 317 -15.27 -2.65 5.09
CA ALA A 317 -13.87 -2.75 4.73
C ALA A 317 -13.45 -4.21 4.66
N ASN A 318 -12.63 -4.58 3.67
CA ASN A 318 -11.89 -5.83 3.71
C ASN A 318 -10.84 -5.75 4.85
N PRO A 319 -10.79 -6.69 5.80
CA PRO A 319 -9.79 -6.72 6.86
C PRO A 319 -8.33 -6.65 6.35
N LEU A 320 -8.04 -7.21 5.17
CA LEU A 320 -6.72 -7.14 4.54
C LEU A 320 -6.31 -5.71 4.15
N ALA A 321 -7.24 -4.77 3.98
CA ALA A 321 -6.90 -3.36 3.70
C ALA A 321 -6.15 -2.70 4.88
N ALA A 322 -6.26 -3.26 6.09
CA ALA A 322 -5.48 -2.82 7.25
C ALA A 322 -3.97 -3.04 7.13
N THR A 323 -3.53 -3.87 6.18
CA THR A 323 -2.10 -4.04 5.85
C THR A 323 -1.47 -2.81 5.19
N GLY A 324 -2.28 -1.85 4.74
CA GLY A 324 -1.82 -0.64 4.06
C GLY A 324 -1.39 -0.84 2.61
N ASN A 325 -1.64 -2.02 2.01
CA ASN A 325 -1.15 -2.33 0.66
C ASN A 325 -2.20 -3.10 -0.17
N LEU A 326 -2.69 -2.45 -1.23
CA LEU A 326 -3.67 -3.02 -2.18
C LEU A 326 -3.20 -4.33 -2.84
N ALA A 327 -1.89 -4.50 -3.07
CA ALA A 327 -1.35 -5.71 -3.69
C ALA A 327 -1.48 -6.97 -2.81
N LEU A 328 -1.83 -6.81 -1.53
CA LEU A 328 -1.99 -7.92 -0.57
C LEU A 328 -3.45 -8.40 -0.43
N LEU A 329 -4.40 -7.75 -1.12
CA LEU A 329 -5.83 -8.08 -1.05
C LEU A 329 -6.22 -9.34 -1.84
N SER A 330 -5.37 -9.80 -2.75
CA SER A 330 -5.60 -11.00 -3.57
C SER A 330 -4.28 -11.72 -3.87
N PRO A 331 -3.69 -12.40 -2.87
CA PRO A 331 -2.45 -13.14 -3.04
C PRO A 331 -2.68 -14.44 -3.83
N ASP A 332 -1.91 -14.69 -4.89
CA ASP A 332 -1.94 -15.98 -5.60
C ASP A 332 -1.15 -17.04 -4.82
N LEU A 333 -1.87 -17.78 -3.98
CA LEU A 333 -1.37 -18.92 -3.19
C LEU A 333 -1.93 -20.27 -3.69
N SER A 334 -2.54 -20.27 -4.88
CA SER A 334 -3.32 -21.40 -5.41
C SER A 334 -2.50 -22.68 -5.67
N ALA A 335 -1.20 -22.54 -5.91
CA ALA A 335 -0.31 -23.66 -6.19
C ALA A 335 0.07 -24.43 -4.91
N THR A 336 0.22 -25.75 -5.01
CA THR A 336 0.53 -26.66 -3.89
C THR A 336 1.78 -26.27 -3.08
N ALA A 337 2.72 -25.53 -3.68
CA ALA A 337 3.90 -24.99 -2.99
C ALA A 337 3.55 -23.99 -1.86
N PHE A 338 2.43 -23.26 -1.98
CA PHE A 338 2.04 -22.19 -1.06
C PHE A 338 0.94 -22.60 -0.07
N LYS A 339 0.50 -23.86 -0.07
CA LYS A 339 -0.60 -24.31 0.81
C LYS A 339 -0.31 -24.14 2.31
N SER A 340 0.94 -24.33 2.75
CA SER A 340 1.32 -24.04 4.14
C SER A 340 1.32 -22.55 4.46
N ILE A 341 1.53 -21.69 3.46
CA ILE A 341 1.48 -20.23 3.60
C ILE A 341 0.04 -19.78 3.71
N GLU A 342 -0.86 -20.30 2.86
CA GLU A 342 -2.31 -20.12 2.99
C GLU A 342 -2.77 -20.47 4.41
N GLN A 343 -2.42 -21.65 4.90
CA GLN A 343 -2.70 -22.10 6.28
C GLN A 343 -2.09 -21.21 7.38
N GLU A 344 -0.92 -20.62 7.16
CA GLU A 344 -0.33 -19.65 8.10
C GLU A 344 -0.92 -18.24 7.99
N LEU A 345 -1.62 -17.93 6.90
CA LEU A 345 -2.35 -16.67 6.69
C LEU A 345 -3.83 -16.75 7.07
N ASP A 346 -4.41 -17.96 7.14
CA ASP A 346 -5.79 -18.20 7.56
C ASP A 346 -6.05 -17.68 8.98
N PHE A 347 -7.16 -16.93 9.12
CA PHE A 347 -7.62 -16.37 10.38
C PHE A 347 -8.05 -17.48 11.35
N PRO A 348 -7.46 -17.60 12.55
CA PRO A 348 -7.74 -18.70 13.49
C PRO A 348 -9.01 -18.49 14.33
N ASP A 349 -10.04 -17.89 13.74
CA ASP A 349 -11.23 -17.35 14.42
C ASP A 349 -10.92 -16.30 15.51
N ALA A 350 -11.97 -15.79 16.16
CA ALA A 350 -11.86 -14.78 17.20
C ALA A 350 -11.34 -15.38 18.53
N LEU A 351 -10.11 -15.01 18.91
CA LEU A 351 -9.43 -15.48 20.12
C LEU A 351 -9.48 -14.43 21.23
N LYS A 352 -9.69 -14.86 22.47
CA LYS A 352 -9.83 -14.01 23.68
C LYS A 352 -9.42 -14.76 24.94
N ASP A 353 -9.45 -14.11 26.11
CA ASP A 353 -9.17 -14.76 27.40
C ASP A 353 -9.92 -16.11 27.56
N GLY A 354 -9.19 -17.14 27.98
CA GLY A 354 -9.67 -18.52 28.09
C GLY A 354 -9.67 -19.34 26.79
N SER A 355 -9.25 -18.77 25.65
CA SER A 355 -9.01 -19.55 24.42
C SER A 355 -7.69 -20.30 24.51
N SER A 356 -7.57 -21.47 23.85
CA SER A 356 -6.31 -22.22 23.82
C SER A 356 -6.07 -22.99 22.50
N GLY A 357 -4.87 -23.53 22.35
CA GLY A 357 -4.47 -24.39 21.23
C GLY A 357 -3.81 -23.67 20.05
N LYS A 358 -3.78 -24.31 18.88
CA LYS A 358 -2.94 -23.90 17.73
C LYS A 358 -3.17 -22.47 17.26
N GLY A 359 -4.40 -21.95 17.31
CA GLY A 359 -4.70 -20.57 16.95
C GLY A 359 -4.02 -19.57 17.87
N VAL A 360 -4.03 -19.84 19.19
CA VAL A 360 -3.36 -19.01 20.19
C VAL A 360 -1.84 -19.11 20.07
N LYS A 361 -1.28 -20.31 19.85
CA LYS A 361 0.16 -20.47 19.55
C LYS A 361 0.58 -19.56 18.39
N ARG A 362 -0.16 -19.60 17.26
CA ARG A 362 0.10 -18.77 16.07
C ARG A 362 -0.01 -17.27 16.38
N LEU A 363 -0.99 -16.85 17.19
CA LEU A 363 -1.09 -15.47 17.66
C LEU A 363 0.15 -15.04 18.46
N GLN A 364 0.57 -15.84 19.44
CA GLN A 364 1.73 -15.55 20.30
C GLN A 364 3.05 -15.51 19.51
N GLU A 365 3.23 -16.44 18.56
CA GLU A 365 4.35 -16.44 17.60
C GLU A 365 4.37 -15.14 16.78
N TRP A 366 3.25 -14.76 16.17
CA TRP A 366 3.18 -13.54 15.35
C TRP A 366 3.33 -12.25 16.15
N LEU A 367 2.82 -12.18 17.39
CA LEU A 367 3.08 -11.06 18.30
C LEU A 367 4.59 -10.90 18.56
N ASN A 368 5.28 -11.99 18.93
CA ASN A 368 6.73 -11.99 19.12
C ASN A 368 7.50 -11.60 17.84
N LEU A 369 7.08 -12.09 16.67
CA LEU A 369 7.67 -11.72 15.37
C LEU A 369 7.47 -10.23 15.03
N ASN A 370 6.41 -9.59 15.53
CA ASN A 370 6.18 -8.16 15.41
C ASN A 370 6.82 -7.32 16.54
N GLY A 371 7.58 -7.94 17.47
CA GLY A 371 8.25 -7.26 18.59
C GLY A 371 7.39 -7.09 19.86
N TYR A 372 6.23 -7.75 19.92
CA TYR A 372 5.29 -7.71 21.04
C TYR A 372 5.43 -9.01 21.85
N HIS A 373 6.34 -9.01 22.82
CA HIS A 373 6.77 -10.23 23.50
C HIS A 373 5.74 -10.76 24.50
N THR A 374 5.43 -12.05 24.39
CA THR A 374 4.60 -12.84 25.32
C THR A 374 5.05 -14.31 25.29
N GLY A 375 4.65 -15.12 26.28
CA GLY A 375 4.88 -16.57 26.25
C GLY A 375 4.21 -17.24 25.05
N ILE A 376 4.78 -18.36 24.58
CA ILE A 376 4.21 -19.21 23.52
C ILE A 376 3.82 -20.54 24.16
N ASP A 377 2.80 -20.48 25.01
CA ASP A 377 2.23 -21.59 25.79
C ASP A 377 0.96 -22.16 25.14
N ALA A 378 0.47 -21.52 24.08
CA ALA A 378 -0.81 -21.80 23.41
C ALA A 378 -2.06 -21.50 24.28
N ASP A 379 -1.93 -20.73 25.37
CA ASP A 379 -3.03 -20.32 26.25
C ASP A 379 -3.23 -18.79 26.23
N PHE A 380 -4.45 -18.36 25.91
CA PHE A 380 -4.78 -16.94 25.85
C PHE A 380 -5.21 -16.50 27.26
N GLY A 381 -4.22 -16.10 28.07
CA GLY A 381 -4.43 -15.42 29.34
C GLY A 381 -4.09 -13.92 29.30
N ALA A 382 -4.15 -13.28 30.47
CA ALA A 382 -3.91 -11.84 30.66
C ALA A 382 -2.60 -11.30 30.06
N SER A 383 -1.52 -12.09 29.95
CA SER A 383 -0.29 -11.70 29.25
C SER A 383 -0.55 -11.49 27.75
N THR A 384 -1.12 -12.50 27.09
CA THR A 384 -1.46 -12.45 25.66
C THR A 384 -2.45 -11.32 25.38
N GLU A 385 -3.46 -11.13 26.24
CA GLU A 385 -4.41 -10.01 26.12
C GLU A 385 -3.70 -8.64 26.20
N THR A 386 -2.88 -8.44 27.23
CA THR A 386 -2.13 -7.18 27.44
C THR A 386 -1.25 -6.85 26.24
N VAL A 387 -0.62 -7.86 25.65
CA VAL A 387 0.33 -7.72 24.54
C VAL A 387 -0.40 -7.50 23.21
N LEU A 388 -1.52 -8.19 22.97
CA LEU A 388 -2.43 -7.92 21.85
C LEU A 388 -3.01 -6.49 21.93
N ASN A 389 -3.42 -6.04 23.12
CA ASN A 389 -3.95 -4.71 23.33
C ASN A 389 -2.92 -3.62 22.97
N ARG A 390 -1.67 -3.78 23.42
CA ARG A 390 -0.55 -2.89 23.05
C ARG A 390 -0.28 -2.90 21.54
N PHE A 391 -0.31 -4.07 20.90
CA PHE A 391 -0.19 -4.18 19.45
C PHE A 391 -1.30 -3.40 18.74
N ALA A 392 -2.56 -3.61 19.11
CA ALA A 392 -3.70 -2.90 18.53
C ALA A 392 -3.59 -1.37 18.70
N GLN A 393 -3.18 -0.89 19.88
CA GLN A 393 -2.94 0.53 20.14
C GLN A 393 -1.80 1.11 19.30
N ALA A 394 -0.68 0.39 19.18
CA ALA A 394 0.43 0.79 18.31
C ALA A 394 0.05 0.77 16.82
N GLN A 395 -0.96 0.00 16.43
CA GLN A 395 -1.59 0.06 15.12
C GLN A 395 -2.72 1.11 15.01
N GLY A 396 -2.91 2.00 15.99
CA GLY A 396 -3.90 3.07 15.91
C GLY A 396 -5.35 2.62 16.17
N ARG A 397 -5.57 1.44 16.77
CA ARG A 397 -6.90 1.03 17.26
C ARG A 397 -7.02 1.43 18.74
N SER A 398 -8.22 1.46 19.32
CA SER A 398 -8.44 1.85 20.72
C SER A 398 -7.79 0.91 21.74
N GLY A 399 -7.46 -0.30 21.29
CA GLY A 399 -7.14 -1.46 22.10
C GLY A 399 -7.87 -2.68 21.58
N ALA A 400 -7.54 -3.85 22.12
CA ALA A 400 -8.19 -5.11 21.75
C ALA A 400 -8.00 -6.16 22.85
N THR A 401 -9.13 -6.68 23.35
CA THR A 401 -9.19 -7.88 24.21
C THR A 401 -9.53 -9.15 23.43
N VAL A 402 -9.84 -9.00 22.14
CA VAL A 402 -10.19 -10.08 21.22
C VAL A 402 -9.39 -9.91 19.93
N LEU A 403 -8.73 -10.98 19.48
CA LEU A 403 -8.15 -11.04 18.15
C LEU A 403 -9.28 -11.04 17.11
N ASN A 404 -9.22 -10.12 16.17
CA ASN A 404 -10.12 -10.08 15.01
C ASN A 404 -9.33 -10.21 13.71
N GLU A 405 -10.05 -10.41 12.61
CA GLU A 405 -9.47 -10.63 11.28
C GLU A 405 -8.60 -9.45 10.80
N GLU A 406 -8.93 -8.22 11.22
CA GLU A 406 -8.18 -7.01 10.89
C GLU A 406 -6.80 -6.99 11.57
N LEU A 407 -6.74 -7.28 12.87
CA LEU A 407 -5.48 -7.39 13.61
C LEU A 407 -4.66 -8.59 13.12
N TRP A 408 -5.32 -9.69 12.78
CA TRP A 408 -4.68 -10.86 12.19
C TRP A 408 -4.05 -10.56 10.81
N ALA A 409 -4.72 -9.78 9.97
CA ALA A 409 -4.19 -9.32 8.69
C ALA A 409 -2.90 -8.49 8.88
N ILE A 410 -2.86 -7.60 9.88
CA ILE A 410 -1.67 -6.79 10.18
C ILE A 410 -0.54 -7.66 10.75
N LEU A 411 -0.84 -8.56 11.70
CA LEU A 411 0.14 -9.48 12.30
C LEU A 411 0.85 -10.34 11.24
N THR A 412 0.08 -10.85 10.28
CA THR A 412 0.56 -11.70 9.18
C THR A 412 1.06 -10.93 7.95
N ALA A 413 0.98 -9.60 7.96
CA ALA A 413 1.39 -8.76 6.83
C ALA A 413 2.83 -9.00 6.33
N PRO A 414 3.84 -9.33 7.17
CA PRO A 414 5.18 -9.67 6.69
C PRO A 414 5.20 -10.88 5.74
N LEU A 415 4.52 -11.98 6.10
CA LEU A 415 4.46 -13.16 5.22
C LEU A 415 3.64 -12.89 3.94
N ARG A 416 2.60 -12.05 4.03
CA ARG A 416 1.85 -11.59 2.84
C ARG A 416 2.73 -10.78 1.89
N ARG A 417 3.54 -9.84 2.41
CA ARG A 417 4.47 -9.03 1.61
C ARG A 417 5.59 -9.86 0.99
N ALA A 418 6.13 -10.84 1.73
CA ALA A 418 7.14 -11.76 1.20
C ALA A 418 6.63 -12.60 0.03
N THR A 419 5.37 -13.04 0.08
CA THR A 419 4.76 -13.99 -0.88
C THR A 419 3.95 -13.32 -2.01
N ALA A 420 3.78 -12.00 -1.94
CA ALA A 420 3.16 -11.20 -2.99
C ALA A 420 3.94 -11.34 -4.33
N LYS A 421 3.23 -11.26 -5.44
CA LYS A 421 3.80 -11.42 -6.79
C LYS A 421 4.80 -10.30 -7.10
N VAL A 422 6.04 -10.67 -7.47
CA VAL A 422 7.00 -9.71 -8.02
C VAL A 422 6.75 -9.47 -9.51
N VAL A 423 7.20 -8.31 -10.00
CA VAL A 423 7.40 -8.10 -11.43
C VAL A 423 8.67 -8.87 -11.85
N PRO A 424 8.58 -9.80 -12.82
CA PRO A 424 9.74 -10.55 -13.31
C PRO A 424 10.93 -9.69 -13.70
N GLY A 425 12.12 -10.26 -13.58
CA GLY A 425 13.35 -9.72 -14.17
C GLY A 425 13.55 -10.13 -15.62
N ALA A 426 14.68 -9.71 -16.20
CA ALA A 426 15.11 -10.13 -17.53
C ALA A 426 15.49 -11.62 -17.58
N SER A 427 15.76 -12.25 -16.42
CA SER A 427 16.02 -13.68 -16.29
C SER A 427 15.33 -14.31 -15.08
N PHE A 428 15.36 -15.65 -15.03
CA PHE A 428 14.90 -16.39 -13.86
C PHE A 428 15.76 -16.11 -12.63
N GLU A 429 17.09 -16.07 -12.78
CA GLU A 429 18.02 -15.71 -11.71
C GLU A 429 17.75 -14.32 -11.12
N GLU A 430 17.47 -13.33 -11.97
CA GLU A 430 17.13 -11.98 -11.51
C GLU A 430 15.80 -12.00 -10.74
N THR A 431 14.80 -12.73 -11.23
CA THR A 431 13.49 -12.87 -10.56
C THR A 431 13.62 -13.58 -9.21
N VAL A 432 14.40 -14.67 -9.15
CA VAL A 432 14.75 -15.37 -7.91
C VAL A 432 15.43 -14.43 -6.92
N LEU A 433 16.36 -13.58 -7.35
CA LEU A 433 16.98 -12.59 -6.46
C LEU A 433 16.01 -11.48 -6.02
N LYS A 434 15.02 -11.08 -6.85
CA LYS A 434 13.96 -10.15 -6.43
C LYS A 434 13.12 -10.77 -5.29
N VAL A 435 12.65 -12.00 -5.48
CA VAL A 435 11.89 -12.74 -4.46
C VAL A 435 12.73 -12.99 -3.19
N ALA A 436 14.01 -13.36 -3.34
CA ALA A 436 14.92 -13.55 -2.20
C ALA A 436 15.09 -12.28 -1.36
N ARG A 437 15.23 -11.10 -2.02
CA ARG A 437 15.30 -9.80 -1.35
C ARG A 437 13.98 -9.43 -0.67
N GLN A 438 12.86 -9.67 -1.35
CA GLN A 438 11.50 -9.43 -0.83
C GLN A 438 11.26 -10.21 0.47
N HIS A 439 11.64 -11.49 0.52
CA HIS A 439 11.56 -12.28 1.76
C HIS A 439 12.48 -11.72 2.86
N VAL A 440 13.76 -11.44 2.57
CA VAL A 440 14.70 -10.93 3.59
C VAL A 440 14.31 -9.56 4.14
N ALA A 441 13.64 -8.71 3.34
CA ALA A 441 13.13 -7.42 3.80
C ALA A 441 12.12 -7.54 4.96
N GLU A 442 11.43 -8.68 5.06
CA GLU A 442 10.43 -8.99 6.10
C GLU A 442 11.02 -9.70 7.33
N TRP A 443 12.35 -9.78 7.41
CA TRP A 443 13.15 -10.42 8.47
C TRP A 443 12.60 -11.79 8.95
N PRO A 444 12.57 -12.80 8.07
CA PRO A 444 12.11 -14.15 8.40
C PRO A 444 13.02 -14.77 9.45
N ARG A 445 12.45 -15.28 10.53
CA ARG A 445 13.21 -15.87 11.64
C ARG A 445 12.38 -16.84 12.45
N GLU A 446 13.10 -17.65 13.22
CA GLU A 446 12.55 -18.60 14.18
C GLU A 446 11.94 -17.89 15.39
N VAL A 447 10.98 -18.57 16.03
CA VAL A 447 10.34 -18.09 17.26
C VAL A 447 9.79 -19.27 18.07
N GLY A 448 9.94 -19.21 19.39
CA GLY A 448 9.65 -20.32 20.31
C GLY A 448 10.90 -21.16 20.57
N ASP A 449 11.15 -22.15 19.72
CA ASP A 449 12.25 -23.12 19.80
C ASP A 449 13.09 -23.15 18.50
N ASP A 450 14.20 -23.89 18.52
CA ASP A 450 15.07 -24.11 17.36
C ASP A 450 14.27 -24.70 16.18
N ASN A 451 14.41 -24.09 15.00
CA ASN A 451 13.70 -24.43 13.77
C ASN A 451 12.15 -24.41 13.92
N CYS A 452 11.60 -23.52 14.76
CA CYS A 452 10.15 -23.35 14.94
C CYS A 452 9.58 -22.01 14.46
N GLY A 453 8.27 -21.99 14.23
CA GLY A 453 7.48 -20.79 14.01
C GLY A 453 6.95 -20.60 12.57
N PRO A 454 6.12 -19.56 12.34
CA PRO A 454 5.38 -19.37 11.09
C PRO A 454 6.25 -19.32 9.83
N TRP A 455 7.43 -18.69 9.91
CA TRP A 455 8.37 -18.63 8.79
C TRP A 455 8.96 -20.01 8.47
N VAL A 456 9.32 -20.82 9.47
CA VAL A 456 9.83 -22.17 9.23
C VAL A 456 8.73 -23.03 8.61
N ARG A 457 7.50 -22.99 9.16
CA ARG A 457 6.35 -23.72 8.59
C ARG A 457 6.01 -23.26 7.16
N ALA A 458 6.14 -21.98 6.83
CA ALA A 458 6.06 -21.49 5.46
C ALA A 458 7.13 -22.13 4.55
N TYR A 459 8.41 -22.09 4.96
CA TYR A 459 9.53 -22.64 4.17
C TYR A 459 9.58 -24.17 4.13
N MET A 460 8.98 -24.88 5.09
CA MET A 460 9.09 -26.34 5.27
C MET A 460 7.76 -27.08 5.06
N ARG A 461 6.80 -26.47 4.34
CA ARG A 461 5.49 -27.05 4.00
C ARG A 461 4.69 -27.53 5.23
N GLY A 462 4.68 -26.72 6.28
CA GLY A 462 3.96 -26.93 7.54
C GLY A 462 4.75 -27.67 8.63
N ALA A 463 5.94 -28.21 8.30
CA ALA A 463 6.83 -28.82 9.29
C ALA A 463 7.60 -27.76 10.10
N GLU A 464 7.90 -28.08 11.35
CA GLU A 464 8.74 -27.31 12.27
C GLU A 464 9.39 -28.23 13.31
N GLY A 465 10.34 -27.71 14.08
CA GLY A 465 11.07 -28.42 15.13
C GLY A 465 12.50 -28.78 14.72
N LYS A 466 13.29 -29.25 15.70
CA LYS A 466 14.76 -29.36 15.62
C LYS A 466 15.30 -30.12 14.39
N ASP A 467 14.55 -31.09 13.89
CA ASP A 467 14.90 -31.88 12.70
C ASP A 467 14.54 -31.19 11.36
N GLN A 468 14.19 -29.89 11.37
CA GLN A 468 13.74 -29.12 10.19
C GLN A 468 14.66 -27.92 9.83
N PRO A 469 15.98 -28.12 9.62
CA PRO A 469 16.87 -27.06 9.16
C PRO A 469 16.41 -26.49 7.81
N TRP A 470 16.02 -25.22 7.81
CA TRP A 470 15.16 -24.67 6.75
C TRP A 470 15.88 -23.91 5.61
N CYS A 471 17.21 -23.96 5.53
CA CYS A 471 17.96 -23.29 4.45
C CYS A 471 17.60 -23.81 3.04
N ALA A 472 17.47 -25.13 2.88
CA ALA A 472 17.07 -25.76 1.62
C ALA A 472 15.56 -25.56 1.31
N GLY A 473 14.71 -25.56 2.34
CA GLY A 473 13.29 -25.22 2.21
C GLY A 473 13.06 -23.77 1.78
N PHE A 474 13.86 -22.84 2.32
CA PHE A 474 13.90 -21.43 1.92
C PHE A 474 14.25 -21.29 0.44
N VAL A 475 15.42 -21.75 -0.01
CA VAL A 475 15.81 -21.56 -1.43
C VAL A 475 14.82 -22.25 -2.38
N SER A 476 14.28 -23.40 -2.01
CA SER A 476 13.23 -24.07 -2.78
C SER A 476 11.97 -23.23 -2.92
N LEU A 477 11.46 -22.63 -1.84
CA LEU A 477 10.26 -21.79 -1.91
C LEU A 477 10.48 -20.53 -2.77
N ILE A 478 11.64 -19.88 -2.65
CA ILE A 478 12.00 -18.72 -3.48
C ILE A 478 12.01 -19.10 -4.98
N ILE A 479 12.53 -20.28 -5.33
CA ILE A 479 12.51 -20.83 -6.69
C ILE A 479 11.08 -21.16 -7.14
N GLU A 480 10.26 -21.77 -6.29
CA GLU A 480 8.84 -22.05 -6.55
C GLU A 480 8.03 -20.76 -6.80
N GLN A 481 8.29 -19.69 -6.04
CA GLN A 481 7.66 -18.37 -6.19
C GLN A 481 8.13 -17.60 -7.42
N ALA A 482 9.43 -17.58 -7.72
CA ALA A 482 9.92 -16.98 -8.96
C ALA A 482 9.35 -17.67 -10.21
N ALA A 483 9.14 -18.99 -10.14
CA ALA A 483 8.52 -19.75 -11.21
C ALA A 483 7.03 -19.40 -11.39
N ARG A 484 6.27 -19.28 -10.29
CA ARG A 484 4.88 -18.74 -10.30
C ARG A 484 4.84 -17.36 -10.97
N ASP A 485 5.73 -16.46 -10.56
CA ASP A 485 5.69 -15.06 -10.98
C ASP A 485 6.03 -14.87 -12.46
N MET A 486 6.91 -15.72 -13.01
CA MET A 486 7.20 -15.82 -14.45
C MET A 486 6.21 -16.68 -15.25
N GLY A 487 5.27 -17.39 -14.60
CA GLY A 487 4.34 -18.31 -15.28
C GLY A 487 5.01 -19.56 -15.87
N ILE A 488 6.14 -20.00 -15.31
CA ILE A 488 6.89 -21.18 -15.77
C ILE A 488 6.83 -22.32 -14.75
N LYS A 489 7.21 -23.53 -15.17
CA LYS A 489 7.43 -24.65 -14.23
C LYS A 489 8.73 -24.41 -13.44
N PRO A 490 8.80 -24.73 -12.14
CA PRO A 490 10.03 -24.67 -11.37
C PRO A 490 11.15 -25.48 -12.05
N PRO A 491 12.31 -24.89 -12.37
CA PRO A 491 13.39 -25.59 -13.08
C PRO A 491 14.18 -26.56 -12.19
N LEU A 492 13.99 -26.50 -10.86
CA LEU A 492 14.59 -27.41 -9.89
C LEU A 492 13.50 -28.21 -9.19
N LYS A 493 13.77 -29.48 -8.90
CA LYS A 493 12.97 -30.24 -7.95
C LYS A 493 13.18 -29.66 -6.56
N ARG A 494 12.09 -29.36 -5.84
CA ARG A 494 12.15 -28.95 -4.43
C ARG A 494 12.90 -29.99 -3.61
N GLN A 495 13.83 -29.53 -2.78
CA GLN A 495 14.57 -30.33 -1.80
C GLN A 495 14.63 -29.59 -0.46
N VAL A 496 14.47 -30.31 0.65
CA VAL A 496 14.56 -29.75 2.01
C VAL A 496 15.83 -30.17 2.76
N GLY A 497 16.64 -31.05 2.17
CA GLY A 497 18.01 -31.35 2.61
C GLY A 497 19.02 -30.90 1.54
N VAL A 498 20.19 -30.41 1.99
CA VAL A 498 21.21 -29.84 1.10
C VAL A 498 21.90 -30.92 0.26
N ASP A 499 22.21 -32.09 0.83
CA ASP A 499 22.77 -33.22 0.07
C ASP A 499 21.85 -33.69 -1.06
N ALA A 500 20.54 -33.74 -0.80
CA ALA A 500 19.54 -34.11 -1.80
C ALA A 500 19.46 -33.09 -2.96
N LEU A 501 19.71 -31.81 -2.66
CA LEU A 501 19.83 -30.73 -3.65
C LEU A 501 21.12 -30.85 -4.46
N VAL A 502 22.23 -31.21 -3.83
CA VAL A 502 23.52 -31.43 -4.51
C VAL A 502 23.49 -32.69 -5.38
N ALA A 503 22.88 -33.78 -4.91
CA ALA A 503 22.70 -35.01 -5.68
C ALA A 503 21.84 -34.76 -6.94
N ASP A 504 20.75 -34.01 -6.82
CA ASP A 504 19.91 -33.56 -7.94
C ASP A 504 20.68 -32.67 -8.93
N ALA A 505 21.49 -31.73 -8.42
CA ALA A 505 22.35 -30.87 -9.24
C ALA A 505 23.44 -31.64 -10.00
N LYS A 506 24.06 -32.65 -9.38
CA LYS A 506 25.04 -33.54 -10.02
C LYS A 506 24.39 -34.40 -11.10
N ALA A 507 23.26 -35.03 -10.79
CA ALA A 507 22.51 -35.88 -11.73
C ALA A 507 22.01 -35.14 -12.99
N SER A 508 21.87 -33.80 -12.91
CA SER A 508 21.40 -32.95 -14.00
C SER A 508 22.48 -32.00 -14.59
N GLY A 509 23.76 -32.20 -14.24
CA GLY A 509 24.88 -31.41 -14.82
C GLY A 509 24.91 -29.93 -14.42
N ARG A 510 24.21 -29.55 -13.35
CA ARG A 510 24.13 -28.17 -12.82
C ARG A 510 25.10 -27.89 -11.68
N PHE A 511 25.68 -28.92 -11.08
CA PHE A 511 26.73 -28.77 -10.07
C PHE A 511 28.00 -28.18 -10.69
N ILE A 512 28.65 -27.28 -9.95
CA ILE A 512 29.96 -26.68 -10.27
C ILE A 512 30.83 -26.86 -9.04
N ALA A 513 31.92 -27.60 -9.16
CA ALA A 513 32.85 -27.81 -8.06
C ALA A 513 33.74 -26.59 -7.82
N GLU A 514 34.19 -26.38 -6.58
CA GLU A 514 35.08 -25.29 -6.16
C GLU A 514 36.33 -25.15 -7.05
N ASN A 515 36.91 -26.26 -7.49
CA ASN A 515 38.10 -26.28 -8.34
C ASN A 515 37.83 -25.75 -9.77
N GLU A 516 36.60 -25.83 -10.27
CA GLU A 516 36.18 -25.23 -11.54
C GLU A 516 36.10 -23.70 -11.47
N VAL A 517 36.12 -23.13 -10.26
CA VAL A 517 36.03 -21.69 -9.95
C VAL A 517 37.19 -21.21 -9.08
N ALA A 518 38.35 -21.87 -9.20
CA ALA A 518 39.53 -21.60 -8.38
C ALA A 518 40.13 -20.19 -8.55
N THR A 519 39.91 -19.52 -9.70
CA THR A 519 40.47 -18.19 -10.00
C THR A 519 39.38 -17.15 -10.27
N PRO A 520 39.63 -15.83 -10.09
CA PRO A 520 38.68 -14.77 -10.42
C PRO A 520 38.13 -14.82 -11.86
N LEU A 521 38.94 -15.22 -12.84
CA LEU A 521 38.53 -15.39 -14.24
C LEU A 521 37.61 -16.62 -14.44
N LEU A 522 37.84 -17.70 -13.71
CA LEU A 522 36.95 -18.86 -13.73
C LEU A 522 35.63 -18.55 -13.02
N ARG A 523 35.67 -17.82 -11.89
CA ARG A 523 34.48 -17.34 -11.18
C ARG A 523 33.59 -16.49 -12.09
N SER A 524 34.15 -15.48 -12.76
CA SER A 524 33.38 -14.58 -13.63
C SER A 524 32.86 -15.22 -14.93
N SER A 525 33.43 -16.34 -15.37
CA SER A 525 32.99 -17.08 -16.57
C SER A 525 32.09 -18.29 -16.28
N ARG A 526 32.07 -18.80 -15.04
CA ARG A 526 31.26 -19.96 -14.64
C ARG A 526 30.07 -19.62 -13.75
N LEU A 527 30.18 -18.60 -12.91
CA LEU A 527 29.15 -18.22 -11.93
C LEU A 527 28.38 -16.98 -12.39
N ARG A 528 27.13 -16.85 -11.93
CA ARG A 528 26.32 -15.63 -12.07
C ARG A 528 25.47 -15.42 -10.81
N PRO A 529 25.09 -14.17 -10.47
CA PRO A 529 24.09 -13.91 -9.43
C PRO A 529 22.82 -14.74 -9.67
N GLY A 530 22.18 -15.19 -8.59
CA GLY A 530 21.00 -16.06 -8.59
C GLY A 530 21.31 -17.55 -8.57
N TYR A 531 22.55 -17.98 -8.87
CA TYR A 531 22.99 -19.35 -8.58
C TYR A 531 22.96 -19.65 -7.08
N LEU A 532 22.92 -20.94 -6.72
CA LEU A 532 23.11 -21.35 -5.34
C LEU A 532 24.59 -21.57 -5.06
N PHE A 533 25.02 -21.27 -3.83
CA PHE A 533 26.24 -21.82 -3.24
C PHE A 533 25.85 -22.89 -2.22
N VAL A 534 26.72 -23.88 -2.00
CA VAL A 534 26.60 -24.87 -0.92
C VAL A 534 27.88 -24.95 -0.09
N ILE A 535 27.74 -25.20 1.21
CA ILE A 535 28.86 -25.35 2.15
C ILE A 535 29.26 -26.81 2.19
N ARG A 536 30.39 -27.18 1.56
CA ARG A 536 30.92 -28.54 1.60
C ARG A 536 31.60 -28.82 2.93
N GLN A 537 31.27 -29.95 3.56
CA GLN A 537 31.97 -30.52 4.71
C GLN A 537 32.97 -31.59 4.25
N ASP A 538 32.50 -32.57 3.45
CA ASP A 538 33.34 -33.60 2.84
C ASP A 538 32.94 -33.89 1.38
N ALA A 539 33.42 -34.99 0.78
CA ALA A 539 33.12 -35.33 -0.62
C ALA A 539 31.64 -35.66 -0.92
N SER A 540 30.83 -35.86 0.13
CA SER A 540 29.46 -36.36 0.13
C SER A 540 28.48 -35.59 1.02
N ASP A 541 28.96 -34.76 1.96
CA ASP A 541 28.17 -33.94 2.89
C ASP A 541 28.30 -32.43 2.59
N TRP A 542 27.15 -31.76 2.44
CA TRP A 542 27.01 -30.30 2.40
C TRP A 542 26.01 -29.82 3.46
N SER A 543 26.44 -28.92 4.35
CA SER A 543 25.64 -28.56 5.53
C SER A 543 24.71 -27.36 5.35
N HIS A 544 24.83 -26.57 4.27
CA HIS A 544 24.08 -25.31 4.11
C HIS A 544 24.00 -24.85 2.66
N VAL A 545 22.97 -24.07 2.33
CA VAL A 545 22.71 -23.50 0.98
C VAL A 545 22.16 -22.08 1.05
N GLY A 546 22.49 -21.27 0.05
CA GLY A 546 21.86 -19.97 -0.19
C GLY A 546 22.12 -19.47 -1.62
N PHE A 547 21.55 -18.32 -1.97
CA PHE A 547 21.76 -17.65 -3.26
C PHE A 547 23.03 -16.81 -3.26
N VAL A 548 23.74 -16.81 -4.39
CA VAL A 548 24.80 -15.84 -4.72
C VAL A 548 24.14 -14.54 -5.17
N LEU A 549 24.41 -13.45 -4.47
CA LEU A 549 23.78 -12.14 -4.67
C LEU A 549 24.62 -11.20 -5.54
N SER A 550 25.94 -11.22 -5.32
CA SER A 550 26.96 -10.44 -6.00
C SER A 550 28.27 -11.25 -5.98
N MET A 551 29.24 -10.93 -6.84
CA MET A 551 30.54 -11.62 -6.85
C MET A 551 31.67 -10.60 -6.82
N GLY A 552 32.55 -10.72 -5.83
CA GLY A 552 33.85 -10.05 -5.78
C GLY A 552 34.99 -11.02 -6.09
N ALA A 553 36.23 -10.51 -6.06
CA ALA A 553 37.42 -11.31 -6.37
C ALA A 553 37.61 -12.48 -5.39
N GLU A 554 37.59 -12.20 -4.08
CA GLU A 554 37.87 -13.17 -3.00
C GLU A 554 36.65 -13.57 -2.16
N THR A 555 35.57 -12.80 -2.26
CA THR A 555 34.29 -13.07 -1.58
C THR A 555 33.11 -12.84 -2.50
N PHE A 556 31.93 -13.26 -2.08
CA PHE A 556 30.66 -13.05 -2.74
C PHE A 556 29.58 -12.75 -1.70
N ASP A 557 28.63 -11.88 -2.04
CA ASP A 557 27.48 -11.62 -1.18
C ASP A 557 26.43 -12.72 -1.36
N THR A 558 25.64 -12.99 -0.32
CA THR A 558 24.63 -14.05 -0.33
C THR A 558 23.27 -13.58 0.17
N ILE A 559 22.22 -14.31 -0.21
CA ILE A 559 20.95 -14.36 0.52
C ILE A 559 20.71 -15.80 0.95
N GLU A 560 20.48 -16.02 2.24
CA GLU A 560 20.45 -17.33 2.86
C GLU A 560 19.40 -17.36 3.97
N GLY A 561 18.62 -18.45 4.02
CA GLY A 561 17.75 -18.81 5.13
C GLY A 561 18.47 -19.73 6.11
N ASN A 562 17.96 -19.85 7.33
CA ASN A 562 18.60 -20.56 8.44
C ASN A 562 20.10 -20.24 8.59
N THR A 563 20.44 -18.97 8.83
CA THR A 563 21.81 -18.54 9.15
C THR A 563 21.85 -17.62 10.37
N ASN A 564 23.05 -17.20 10.77
CA ASN A 564 23.29 -16.25 11.86
C ASN A 564 24.47 -15.31 11.50
N ARG A 565 24.76 -14.31 12.35
CA ARG A 565 25.90 -13.37 12.14
C ARG A 565 27.29 -14.04 12.05
N LYS A 566 27.43 -15.29 12.49
CA LYS A 566 28.68 -16.09 12.38
C LYS A 566 28.70 -16.98 11.12
N GLY A 567 27.61 -17.02 10.34
CA GLY A 567 27.49 -17.77 9.09
C GLY A 567 27.51 -19.30 9.24
N GLY A 568 27.18 -19.81 10.43
CA GLY A 568 27.17 -21.25 10.75
C GLY A 568 25.88 -21.98 10.33
N VAL A 569 25.81 -23.27 10.67
CA VAL A 569 24.71 -24.19 10.29
C VAL A 569 23.45 -24.01 11.14
N GLU A 570 23.64 -23.74 12.45
CA GLU A 570 22.57 -23.39 13.39
C GLU A 570 22.22 -21.90 13.28
N GLY A 571 21.47 -21.55 12.25
CA GLY A 571 20.92 -20.22 12.09
C GLY A 571 19.68 -19.97 12.95
N ILE A 572 19.16 -18.75 12.85
CA ILE A 572 17.83 -18.39 13.37
C ILE A 572 17.06 -17.46 12.42
N GLU A 573 17.70 -16.91 11.38
CA GLU A 573 17.12 -15.87 10.52
C GLU A 573 17.52 -16.04 9.04
N ALA A 574 16.72 -15.45 8.14
CA ALA A 574 17.05 -15.25 6.74
C ALA A 574 17.59 -13.84 6.53
N ARG A 575 18.74 -13.71 5.86
CA ARG A 575 19.48 -12.45 5.79
C ARG A 575 20.40 -12.38 4.58
N GLN A 576 20.98 -11.20 4.38
CA GLN A 576 22.18 -11.03 3.56
C GLN A 576 23.45 -11.29 4.39
N ASN A 577 24.47 -11.83 3.72
CA ASN A 577 25.77 -12.16 4.30
C ASN A 577 26.88 -12.01 3.24
N ASN A 578 28.15 -12.14 3.63
CA ASN A 578 29.29 -12.19 2.72
C ASN A 578 30.12 -13.44 3.02
N ARG A 579 30.48 -14.23 1.99
CA ARG A 579 31.18 -15.51 2.12
C ARG A 579 32.42 -15.57 1.24
N ARG A 580 33.43 -16.34 1.68
CA ARG A 580 34.60 -16.71 0.89
C ARG A 580 34.30 -17.93 0.02
N TYR A 581 35.00 -18.08 -1.10
CA TYR A 581 34.89 -19.22 -2.01
C TYR A 581 35.41 -20.56 -1.43
N LEU A 582 36.24 -20.53 -0.39
CA LEU A 582 36.84 -21.73 0.22
C LEU A 582 35.76 -22.71 0.74
N SER A 583 35.89 -23.97 0.33
CA SER A 583 34.92 -25.06 0.61
C SER A 583 33.50 -24.76 0.11
N ARG A 584 33.35 -24.00 -0.98
CA ARG A 584 32.04 -23.70 -1.60
C ARG A 584 31.97 -24.28 -3.00
N ASP A 585 30.98 -25.16 -3.18
CA ASP A 585 30.52 -25.57 -4.51
C ASP A 585 29.28 -24.76 -4.89
N PHE A 586 28.88 -24.80 -6.16
CA PHE A 586 27.80 -23.98 -6.69
C PHE A 586 26.83 -24.81 -7.52
N ILE A 587 25.59 -24.33 -7.66
CA ILE A 587 24.53 -24.99 -8.42
C ILE A 587 23.86 -23.96 -9.35
N LYS A 588 23.85 -24.28 -10.65
CA LYS A 588 23.11 -23.52 -11.66
C LYS A 588 21.60 -23.72 -11.48
N LEU A 589 20.82 -22.68 -11.74
CA LEU A 589 19.36 -22.79 -11.74
C LEU A 589 18.79 -23.30 -13.07
N ILE A 590 19.37 -22.84 -14.19
CA ILE A 590 19.03 -23.20 -15.58
C ILE A 590 20.32 -23.41 -16.37
#